data_AF-A0A1Z4N7A8-F1
#
_entry.id   AF-A0A1Z4N7A8-F1
#
_cell.length_a   1.000
_cell.length_b   1.000
_cell.length_c   1.000
_cell.angle_alpha   90.00
_cell.angle_beta   90.00
_cell.angle_gamma   90.00
#
_symmetry.space_group_name_H-M   'P 1'
#
loop_
_entity.id
_entity.type
_entity.pdbx_description
1 polymer ?
#
loop_
_entity_poly.entity_id
_entity_poly.type
_entity_poly.pdbx_seq_one_letter_code
_entity_poly.pdbx_strand_id
1 'polypeptide(L)'
;MRYHFLSLVQIFLLTVTTPVWAAEQIVLNYKVFRESLSVEEISRFAQTGELSSSLKINFALARQNPKAVRQYLTQPVKVNPVFLDRVLNTPLGNVILDQISQVIHTPSQKADRQALRAALVLSARQDSQITLIEIFKNYPTSEVEVDGDRLESAYRQLRRLQTNIENLMGV
;
A
#
# COMPACT_ATOMS: atom_id res chain seq x y z
N MET A 1 -43.32 -52.37 12.42
CA MET A 1 -43.42 -50.98 12.89
C MET A 1 -42.03 -50.48 13.27
N ARG A 2 -41.50 -49.45 12.58
CA ARG A 2 -41.30 -48.07 13.09
C ARG A 2 -40.12 -47.42 12.34
N TYR A 3 -40.47 -46.35 11.63
CA TYR A 3 -39.66 -45.46 10.78
C TYR A 3 -38.58 -44.71 11.55
N HIS A 4 -37.52 -44.25 10.87
CA HIS A 4 -36.92 -42.89 10.99
C HIS A 4 -36.01 -42.65 9.75
N PHE A 5 -36.57 -42.21 8.63
CA PHE A 5 -36.58 -40.83 8.11
C PHE A 5 -35.20 -40.16 8.06
N LEU A 6 -34.59 -40.25 6.87
CA LEU A 6 -33.46 -39.43 6.41
C LEU A 6 -33.81 -37.93 6.51
N SER A 7 -32.93 -37.14 7.10
CA SER A 7 -32.90 -35.70 6.83
C SER A 7 -31.46 -35.25 6.76
N LEU A 8 -30.98 -35.06 5.53
CA LEU A 8 -29.66 -34.53 5.22
C LEU A 8 -29.84 -33.01 5.06
N VAL A 9 -29.64 -32.27 6.16
CA VAL A 9 -29.69 -30.80 6.14
C VAL A 9 -28.38 -30.31 5.53
N GLN A 10 -28.43 -29.90 4.27
CA GLN A 10 -27.28 -29.31 3.59
C GLN A 10 -27.21 -27.82 3.94
N ILE A 11 -26.35 -27.47 4.89
CA ILE A 11 -26.05 -26.09 5.26
C ILE A 11 -25.24 -25.47 4.12
N PHE A 12 -25.86 -24.55 3.37
CA PHE A 12 -25.17 -23.74 2.38
C PHE A 12 -24.41 -22.62 3.12
N LEU A 13 -23.09 -22.77 3.32
CA LEU A 13 -22.25 -21.68 3.82
C LEU A 13 -22.20 -20.58 2.74
N LEU A 14 -23.01 -19.54 2.90
CA LEU A 14 -22.81 -18.28 2.20
C LEU A 14 -21.54 -17.63 2.76
N THR A 15 -20.41 -17.84 2.11
CA THR A 15 -19.21 -17.05 2.35
C THR A 15 -19.50 -15.63 1.91
N VAL A 16 -19.85 -14.75 2.85
CA VAL A 16 -19.87 -13.31 2.61
C VAL A 16 -18.41 -12.89 2.40
N THR A 17 -17.99 -12.81 1.14
CA THR A 17 -16.73 -12.17 0.79
C THR A 17 -16.90 -10.69 1.11
N THR A 18 -16.38 -10.27 2.26
CA THR A 18 -16.22 -8.84 2.50
C THR A 18 -15.30 -8.32 1.40
N PRO A 19 -15.66 -7.24 0.70
CA PRO A 19 -14.75 -6.65 -0.27
C PRO A 19 -13.48 -6.31 0.50
N VAL A 20 -12.35 -6.91 0.10
CA VAL A 20 -11.05 -6.46 0.57
C VAL A 20 -10.93 -5.02 0.08
N TRP A 21 -10.89 -4.07 1.00
CA TRP A 21 -10.71 -2.65 0.68
C TRP A 21 -9.24 -2.46 0.30
N ALA A 22 -8.93 -2.82 -0.94
CA ALA A 22 -7.69 -2.54 -1.62
C ALA A 22 -7.91 -1.34 -2.54
N ALA A 23 -6.90 -0.49 -2.72
CA ALA A 23 -7.02 0.56 -3.72
C ALA A 23 -7.05 -0.07 -5.11
N GLU A 24 -7.99 0.39 -5.93
CA GLU A 24 -8.11 0.02 -7.33
C GLU A 24 -7.46 1.09 -8.22
N GLN A 25 -7.42 2.34 -7.74
CA GLN A 25 -6.85 3.49 -8.42
C GLN A 25 -5.78 4.20 -7.57
N ILE A 26 -4.76 4.72 -8.26
CA ILE A 26 -3.74 5.62 -7.74
C ILE A 26 -3.92 6.95 -8.46
N VAL A 27 -4.28 7.99 -7.72
CA VAL A 27 -4.36 9.35 -8.23
C VAL A 27 -3.02 10.02 -8.02
N LEU A 28 -2.26 10.20 -9.11
CA LEU A 28 -0.96 10.86 -9.08
C LEU A 28 -1.13 12.37 -9.22
N ASN A 29 -0.64 13.11 -8.23
CA ASN A 29 -0.56 14.56 -8.23
C ASN A 29 0.87 14.99 -8.60
N TYR A 30 1.01 15.77 -9.66
CA TYR A 30 2.28 16.31 -10.15
C TYR A 30 2.16 17.82 -10.37
N LYS A 31 2.21 18.60 -9.29
CA LYS A 31 2.12 20.07 -9.24
C LYS A 31 0.95 20.66 -10.03
N VAL A 32 1.07 20.72 -11.35
CA VAL A 32 0.13 21.32 -12.31
C VAL A 32 -0.80 20.32 -12.99
N PHE A 33 -0.60 19.01 -12.82
CA PHE A 33 -1.46 18.00 -13.40
C PHE A 33 -1.77 16.85 -12.44
N ARG A 34 -2.89 16.19 -12.69
CA ARG A 34 -3.44 15.09 -11.90
C ARG A 34 -3.90 13.99 -12.83
N GLU A 35 -3.44 12.76 -12.60
CA GLU A 35 -3.79 11.60 -13.42
C GLU A 35 -4.26 10.45 -12.54
N SER A 36 -5.29 9.73 -12.99
CA SER A 36 -5.76 8.51 -12.31
C SER A 36 -5.25 7.28 -13.06
N LEU A 37 -4.60 6.37 -12.34
CA LEU A 37 -4.00 5.16 -12.89
C LEU A 37 -4.47 3.95 -12.10
N SER A 38 -4.77 2.86 -12.79
CA SER A 38 -5.12 1.62 -12.09
C SER A 38 -3.92 1.09 -11.29
N VAL A 39 -4.18 0.56 -10.09
CA VAL A 39 -3.17 -0.17 -9.31
C VAL A 39 -2.62 -1.34 -10.12
N GLU A 40 -3.44 -1.96 -10.96
CA GLU A 40 -3.07 -3.03 -11.89
C GLU A 40 -1.97 -2.59 -12.87
N GLU A 41 -2.12 -1.43 -13.51
CA GLU A 41 -1.15 -0.89 -14.48
C GLU A 41 0.20 -0.56 -13.82
N ILE A 42 0.17 0.12 -12.66
CA ILE A 42 1.38 0.40 -11.89
C ILE A 42 2.02 -0.88 -11.36
N SER A 43 1.22 -1.87 -10.96
CA SER A 43 1.71 -3.18 -10.51
C SER A 43 2.40 -3.94 -11.62
N ARG A 44 1.83 -3.94 -12.83
CA ARG A 44 2.46 -4.54 -14.01
C ARG A 44 3.79 -3.89 -14.30
N PHE A 45 3.84 -2.56 -14.33
CA PHE A 45 5.08 -1.82 -14.50
C PHE A 45 6.12 -2.13 -13.41
N ALA A 46 5.70 -2.18 -12.15
CA ALA A 46 6.56 -2.54 -11.03
C ALA A 46 7.18 -3.93 -11.25
N GLN A 47 6.36 -4.93 -11.60
CA GLN A 47 6.80 -6.31 -11.79
C GLN A 47 7.68 -6.49 -13.03
N THR A 48 7.20 -6.09 -14.20
CA THR A 48 7.83 -6.40 -15.50
C THR A 48 8.82 -5.35 -15.95
N GLY A 49 8.68 -4.10 -15.48
CA GLY A 49 9.41 -2.94 -16.01
C GLY A 49 8.84 -2.38 -17.31
N GLU A 50 7.77 -2.97 -17.85
CA GLU A 50 7.13 -2.53 -19.08
C GLU A 50 6.18 -1.35 -18.81
N LEU A 51 6.28 -0.33 -19.66
CA LEU A 51 5.39 0.82 -19.64
C LEU A 51 4.30 0.65 -20.69
N SER A 52 3.04 0.78 -20.28
CA SER A 52 1.93 1.02 -21.19
C SER A 52 2.12 2.34 -21.95
N SER A 53 1.42 2.51 -23.07
CA SER A 53 1.47 3.75 -23.84
C SER A 53 1.06 4.99 -23.01
N SER A 54 0.02 4.85 -22.19
CA SER A 54 -0.44 5.86 -21.22
C SER A 54 0.66 6.19 -20.20
N LEU A 55 1.25 5.18 -19.57
CA LEU A 55 2.25 5.39 -18.52
C LEU A 55 3.55 6.01 -19.05
N LYS A 56 3.93 5.72 -20.31
CA LYS A 56 5.05 6.42 -21.00
C LYS A 56 4.79 7.92 -21.10
N ILE A 57 3.59 8.31 -21.54
CA ILE A 57 3.19 9.72 -21.68
C ILE A 57 3.19 10.38 -20.30
N ASN A 58 2.60 9.73 -19.30
CA ASN A 58 2.52 10.26 -17.94
C ASN A 58 3.89 10.51 -17.33
N PHE A 59 4.85 9.58 -17.46
CA PHE A 59 6.21 9.82 -16.97
C PHE A 59 6.94 10.94 -17.72
N ALA A 60 6.71 11.07 -19.04
CA ALA A 60 7.29 12.16 -19.83
C ALA A 60 6.75 13.53 -19.38
N LEU A 61 5.44 13.65 -19.18
CA LEU A 61 4.78 14.86 -18.67
C LEU A 61 5.24 15.18 -17.24
N ALA A 62 5.35 14.16 -16.40
CA ALA A 62 5.85 14.26 -15.02
C ALA A 62 7.34 14.61 -14.93
N ARG A 63 8.11 14.48 -16.04
CA ARG A 63 9.58 14.52 -16.05
C ARG A 63 10.20 13.54 -15.05
N GLN A 64 9.55 12.41 -14.84
CA GLN A 64 10.00 11.37 -13.91
C GLN A 64 10.81 10.33 -14.65
N ASN A 65 11.84 9.78 -13.99
CA ASN A 65 12.61 8.67 -14.52
C ASN A 65 11.89 7.35 -14.18
N PRO A 66 11.36 6.59 -15.17
CA PRO A 66 10.64 5.36 -14.89
C PRO A 66 11.49 4.35 -14.10
N LYS A 67 12.79 4.24 -14.38
CA LYS A 67 13.68 3.31 -13.68
C LYS A 67 13.78 3.62 -12.19
N ALA A 68 13.88 4.91 -11.85
CA ALA A 68 13.94 5.37 -10.46
C ALA A 68 12.59 5.15 -9.75
N VAL A 69 11.48 5.51 -10.40
CA VAL A 69 10.14 5.27 -9.87
C VAL A 69 9.91 3.79 -9.60
N ARG A 70 10.23 2.92 -10.57
CA ARG A 70 10.14 1.47 -10.40
C ARG A 70 10.94 0.99 -9.20
N GLN A 71 12.18 1.46 -9.04
CA GLN A 71 13.00 1.12 -7.89
C GLN A 71 12.32 1.51 -6.57
N TYR A 72 11.73 2.71 -6.48
CA TYR A 72 11.01 3.12 -5.27
C TYR A 72 9.75 2.27 -5.02
N LEU A 73 9.07 1.85 -6.08
CA LEU A 73 7.89 1.00 -6.01
C LEU A 73 8.20 -0.42 -5.52
N THR A 74 9.32 -0.99 -5.95
CA THR A 74 9.61 -2.43 -5.79
C THR A 74 10.67 -2.76 -4.76
N GLN A 75 11.48 -1.79 -4.32
CA GLN A 75 12.59 -2.10 -3.42
C GLN A 75 12.05 -2.44 -2.02
N PRO A 76 12.25 -3.68 -1.53
CA PRO A 76 11.68 -4.11 -0.27
C PRO A 76 12.37 -3.46 0.93
N VAL A 77 11.58 -3.24 1.96
CA VAL A 77 12.01 -2.80 3.30
C VAL A 77 11.64 -3.92 4.27
N LYS A 78 12.65 -4.53 4.91
CA LYS A 78 12.41 -5.66 5.81
C LYS A 78 11.98 -5.16 7.18
N VAL A 79 10.83 -5.63 7.66
CA VAL A 79 10.28 -5.25 8.96
C VAL A 79 9.54 -6.42 9.59
N ASN A 80 9.77 -6.66 10.88
CA ASN A 80 8.95 -7.62 11.61
C ASN A 80 7.55 -7.04 11.83
N PRO A 81 6.46 -7.71 11.42
CA PRO A 81 5.10 -7.17 11.46
C PRO A 81 4.61 -6.86 12.88
N VAL A 82 5.04 -7.61 13.89
CA VAL A 82 4.66 -7.39 15.30
C VAL A 82 5.32 -6.12 15.83
N PHE A 83 6.62 -5.94 15.58
CA PHE A 83 7.33 -4.73 16.01
C PHE A 83 6.89 -3.51 15.22
N LEU A 84 6.65 -3.66 13.92
CA LEU A 84 6.07 -2.62 13.08
C LEU A 84 4.78 -2.09 13.70
N ASP A 85 3.81 -2.97 13.99
CA ASP A 85 2.52 -2.56 14.56
C ASP A 85 2.71 -1.81 15.89
N ARG A 86 3.56 -2.32 16.78
CA ARG A 86 3.87 -1.63 18.04
C ARG A 86 4.44 -0.24 17.80
N VAL A 87 5.45 -0.11 16.95
CA VAL A 87 6.12 1.17 16.66
C VAL A 87 5.14 2.16 16.03
N LEU A 88 4.32 1.74 15.07
CA LEU A 88 3.32 2.58 14.40
C LEU A 88 2.18 3.07 15.32
N ASN A 89 2.08 2.51 16.53
CA ASN A 89 1.15 2.95 17.58
C ASN A 89 1.82 3.86 18.64
N THR A 90 3.09 4.22 18.48
CA THR A 90 3.81 5.16 19.36
C THR A 90 3.77 6.60 18.84
N PRO A 91 4.10 7.62 19.67
CA PRO A 91 4.28 8.99 19.19
C PRO A 91 5.31 9.13 18.07
N LEU A 92 6.42 8.39 18.13
CA LEU A 92 7.43 8.36 17.08
C LEU A 92 6.85 7.77 15.77
N GLY A 93 6.12 6.65 15.88
CA GLY A 93 5.42 6.06 14.75
C GLY A 93 4.42 7.01 14.11
N ASN A 94 3.69 7.78 14.92
CA ASN A 94 2.76 8.80 14.40
C ASN A 94 3.50 9.88 13.59
N VAL A 95 4.67 10.34 14.02
CA VAL A 95 5.49 11.30 13.25
C VAL A 95 5.91 10.72 11.90
N ILE A 96 6.33 9.46 11.86
CA ILE A 96 6.72 8.78 10.61
C ILE A 96 5.51 8.63 9.68
N LEU A 97 4.37 8.21 10.22
CA LEU A 97 3.13 8.10 9.46
C LEU A 97 2.74 9.46 8.88
N ASP A 98 2.78 10.54 9.67
CA ASP A 98 2.46 11.88 9.20
C ASP A 98 3.40 12.32 8.06
N GLN A 99 4.69 11.99 8.14
CA GLN A 99 5.67 12.30 7.09
C GLN A 99 5.43 11.54 5.78
N ILE A 100 5.00 10.27 5.85
CA ILE A 100 4.65 9.49 4.67
C ILE A 100 3.30 9.94 4.12
N SER A 101 2.34 10.27 4.99
CA SER A 101 1.00 10.76 4.62
C SER A 101 1.03 12.11 3.91
N GLN A 102 2.10 12.90 4.05
CA GLN A 102 2.30 14.07 3.18
C GLN A 102 2.48 13.72 1.70
N VAL A 103 2.78 12.46 1.38
CA VAL A 103 3.00 11.99 0.01
C VAL A 103 1.95 10.97 -0.40
N ILE A 104 1.50 10.10 0.51
CA ILE A 104 0.53 9.03 0.24
C ILE A 104 -0.65 9.17 1.19
N HIS A 105 -1.80 9.64 0.69
CA HIS A 105 -2.94 9.99 1.53
C HIS A 105 -4.27 9.51 0.93
N THR A 106 -5.32 9.58 1.75
CA THR A 106 -6.68 9.39 1.28
C THR A 106 -7.13 10.58 0.42
N PRO A 107 -8.11 10.40 -0.47
CA PRO A 107 -8.67 11.51 -1.25
C PRO A 107 -9.24 12.64 -0.40
N SER A 108 -9.76 12.30 0.79
CA SER A 108 -10.34 13.27 1.72
C SER A 108 -9.31 13.95 2.63
N GLN A 109 -8.05 13.48 2.64
CA GLN A 109 -7.01 13.87 3.61
C GLN A 109 -7.46 13.69 5.08
N LYS A 110 -8.36 12.72 5.31
CA LYS A 110 -8.88 12.39 6.64
C LYS A 110 -8.46 10.98 6.98
N ALA A 111 -8.09 10.79 8.25
CA ALA A 111 -7.66 9.51 8.77
C ALA A 111 -6.48 8.88 7.99
N ASP A 112 -5.64 9.70 7.34
CA ASP A 112 -4.50 9.23 6.54
C ASP A 112 -3.53 8.38 7.37
N ARG A 113 -3.33 8.77 8.64
CA ARG A 113 -2.50 8.00 9.58
C ARG A 113 -3.05 6.59 9.80
N GLN A 114 -4.36 6.47 9.98
CA GLN A 114 -5.04 5.19 10.18
C GLN A 114 -4.99 4.35 8.91
N ALA A 115 -5.28 4.97 7.76
CA ALA A 115 -5.25 4.31 6.46
C ALA A 115 -3.86 3.78 6.14
N LEU A 116 -2.84 4.63 6.26
CA LEU A 116 -1.45 4.27 6.03
C LEU A 116 -0.95 3.20 7.03
N ARG A 117 -1.31 3.30 8.32
CA ARG A 117 -0.96 2.27 9.30
C ARG A 117 -1.51 0.90 8.89
N ALA A 118 -2.79 0.85 8.50
CA ALA A 118 -3.41 -0.39 8.04
C ALA A 118 -2.68 -0.94 6.81
N ALA A 119 -2.41 -0.10 5.81
CA ALA A 119 -1.70 -0.48 4.59
C ALA A 119 -0.31 -1.06 4.87
N LEU A 120 0.47 -0.42 5.76
CA LEU A 120 1.81 -0.88 6.16
C LEU A 120 1.76 -2.22 6.88
N VAL A 121 0.87 -2.37 7.87
CA VAL A 121 0.72 -3.61 8.63
C VAL A 121 0.25 -4.75 7.72
N LEU A 122 -0.71 -4.49 6.84
CA LEU A 122 -1.19 -5.49 5.88
C LEU A 122 -0.09 -5.92 4.91
N SER A 123 0.72 -4.98 4.41
CA SER A 123 1.83 -5.28 3.50
C SER A 123 2.89 -6.16 4.15
N ALA A 124 3.24 -5.91 5.41
CA ALA A 124 4.26 -6.70 6.11
C ALA A 124 3.82 -8.13 6.50
N ARG A 125 2.52 -8.44 6.47
CA ARG A 125 2.00 -9.71 7.00
C ARG A 125 2.42 -10.93 6.19
N GLN A 126 2.61 -10.78 4.89
CA GLN A 126 2.84 -11.91 3.98
C GLN A 126 4.25 -12.50 4.18
N ASP A 127 5.27 -11.65 4.19
CA ASP A 127 6.67 -12.06 4.07
C ASP A 127 7.64 -11.22 4.92
N SER A 128 7.13 -10.40 5.84
CA SER A 128 7.93 -9.44 6.64
C SER A 128 8.72 -8.43 5.80
N GLN A 129 8.21 -8.10 4.62
CA GLN A 129 8.73 -7.06 3.75
C GLN A 129 7.60 -6.07 3.40
N ILE A 130 7.99 -4.84 3.09
CA ILE A 130 7.06 -3.83 2.58
C ILE A 130 7.68 -3.18 1.36
N THR A 131 6.89 -3.08 0.30
CA THR A 131 7.16 -2.26 -0.88
C THR A 131 6.09 -1.18 -1.02
N LEU A 132 6.40 -0.07 -1.71
CA LEU A 132 5.37 0.97 -1.93
C LEU A 132 4.20 0.44 -2.78
N ILE A 133 4.45 -0.49 -3.71
CA ILE A 133 3.36 -1.08 -4.51
C ILE A 133 2.41 -1.92 -3.66
N GLU A 134 2.89 -2.62 -2.63
CA GLU A 134 2.03 -3.33 -1.67
C GLU A 134 1.23 -2.35 -0.81
N ILE A 135 1.84 -1.23 -0.39
CA ILE A 135 1.11 -0.19 0.35
C ILE A 135 -0.06 0.35 -0.49
N PHE A 136 0.13 0.59 -1.78
CA PHE A 136 -0.96 1.03 -2.66
C PHE A 136 -2.05 -0.04 -2.78
N LYS A 137 -1.67 -1.29 -3.02
CA LYS A 137 -2.63 -2.41 -3.08
C LYS A 137 -3.41 -2.57 -1.78
N ASN A 138 -2.76 -2.42 -0.63
CA ASN A 138 -3.37 -2.64 0.68
C ASN A 138 -3.95 -1.37 1.30
N TYR A 139 -4.01 -0.26 0.56
CA TYR A 139 -4.54 0.99 1.08
C TYR A 139 -6.06 0.87 1.26
N PRO A 140 -6.61 1.19 2.45
CA PRO A 140 -8.00 0.86 2.81
C PRO A 140 -9.03 1.87 2.27
N THR A 141 -8.87 2.27 1.01
CA THR A 141 -9.78 3.15 0.26
C THR A 141 -9.81 2.67 -1.19
N SER A 142 -10.88 2.98 -1.93
CA SER A 142 -10.98 2.64 -3.35
C SER A 142 -9.90 3.32 -4.20
N GLU A 143 -9.45 4.49 -3.75
CA GLU A 143 -8.40 5.29 -4.40
C GLU A 143 -7.39 5.75 -3.36
N VAL A 144 -6.12 5.77 -3.73
CA VAL A 144 -5.03 6.40 -2.94
C VAL A 144 -4.47 7.57 -3.72
N GLU A 145 -4.29 8.71 -3.06
CA GLU A 145 -3.63 9.87 -3.66
C GLU A 145 -2.14 9.86 -3.36
N VAL A 146 -1.34 10.19 -4.37
CA VAL A 146 0.12 10.17 -4.29
C VAL A 146 0.72 11.42 -4.93
N ASP A 147 1.51 12.17 -4.15
CA ASP A 147 2.40 13.20 -4.68
C ASP A 147 3.55 12.53 -5.46
N GLY A 148 3.39 12.39 -6.78
CA GLY A 148 4.31 11.63 -7.62
C GLY A 148 5.74 12.18 -7.61
N ASP A 149 5.91 13.51 -7.54
CA ASP A 149 7.22 14.17 -7.43
C ASP A 149 7.96 13.84 -6.12
N ARG A 150 7.24 13.38 -5.10
CA ARG A 150 7.77 13.14 -3.75
C ARG A 150 7.81 11.67 -3.40
N LEU A 151 7.59 10.78 -4.37
CA LEU A 151 7.59 9.32 -4.15
C LEU A 151 8.90 8.81 -3.53
N GLU A 152 10.04 9.36 -3.95
CA GLU A 152 11.34 9.05 -3.33
C GLU A 152 11.35 9.37 -1.83
N SER A 153 10.72 10.49 -1.43
CA SER A 153 10.60 10.89 -0.03
C SER A 153 9.83 9.86 0.77
N ALA A 154 8.66 9.41 0.27
CA ALA A 154 7.90 8.34 0.92
C ALA A 154 8.74 7.08 1.11
N TYR A 155 9.47 6.67 0.06
CA TYR A 155 10.36 5.51 0.13
C TYR A 155 11.51 5.68 1.15
N ARG A 156 12.13 6.87 1.21
CA ARG A 156 13.15 7.17 2.23
C ARG A 156 12.58 7.12 3.65
N GLN A 157 11.37 7.63 3.87
CA GLN A 157 10.72 7.55 5.18
C GLN A 157 10.39 6.12 5.57
N LEU A 158 9.94 5.30 4.62
CA LEU A 158 9.73 3.87 4.84
C LEU A 158 11.04 3.16 5.24
N ARG A 159 12.17 3.48 4.59
CA ARG A 159 13.48 2.94 5.00
C ARG A 159 13.91 3.39 6.39
N ARG A 160 13.65 4.65 6.76
CA ARG A 160 13.94 5.13 8.13
C ARG A 160 13.12 4.41 9.17
N LEU A 161 11.87 4.04 8.86
CA LEU A 161 11.05 3.22 9.74
C LEU A 161 11.72 1.88 10.05
N GLN A 162 12.29 1.20 9.04
CA GLN A 162 13.08 -0.01 9.25
C GLN A 162 14.25 0.24 10.19
N THR A 163 15.10 1.23 9.90
CA THR A 163 16.27 1.52 10.73
C THR A 163 15.88 1.86 12.17
N ASN A 164 14.78 2.58 12.38
CA ASN A 164 14.27 2.88 13.72
C ASN A 164 13.81 1.60 14.44
N ILE A 165 13.14 0.68 13.74
CA ILE A 165 12.72 -0.61 14.31
C ILE A 165 13.95 -1.47 14.65
N GLU A 166 14.94 -1.56 13.77
CA GLU A 166 16.21 -2.27 14.00
C GLU A 166 16.94 -1.73 15.23
N ASN A 167 17.10 -0.41 15.33
CA ASN A 167 17.71 0.25 16.50
C ASN A 167 16.97 -0.03 17.81
N LEU A 168 15.63 -0.08 17.79
CA LEU A 168 14.81 -0.40 18.96
C LEU A 168 14.90 -1.89 19.35
N MET A 169 15.19 -2.77 18.40
CA MET A 169 15.40 -4.20 18.63
C MET A 169 16.85 -4.53 18.99
N GLY A 170 17.78 -3.59 18.82
CA GLY A 170 19.21 -3.80 19.07
C GLY A 170 19.88 -4.74 18.06
N VAL A 171 19.39 -4.76 16.81
CA VAL A 171 19.90 -5.62 15.71
C VAL A 171 20.36 -4.80 14.51
#